data_AF-A0A962LIK1-F1
#
_entry.id   AF-A0A962LIK1-F1
#
_cell.length_a   1.000
_cell.length_b   1.000
_cell.length_c   1.000
_cell.angle_alpha   90.00
_cell.angle_beta   90.00
_cell.angle_gamma   90.00
#
_symmetry.space_group_name_H-M   'P 1'
#
loop_
_entity.id
_entity.type
_entity.pdbx_description
1 polymer ?
#
loop_
_entity_poly.entity_id
_entity_poly.type
_entity_poly.pdbx_seq_one_letter_code
_entity_poly.pdbx_strand_id
1 'polypeptide(L)'
;MKKMQGFTLIELMIVIAILGILMAIAIPAYQDYLARAKASEAMYAAAPVKLGIAEFRLSNNRYPSALASVYTATAGQSKYVSTVALSGNGFTVSARNTGCATEPTYTFTPSAAATGNVA
;
A
#
# COMPACT_ATOMS: atom_id res chain seq x y z
N MET A 1 -24.24 55.13 -11.29
CA MET A 1 -24.66 53.71 -11.45
C MET A 1 -23.41 52.88 -11.74
N LYS A 2 -23.00 51.97 -10.86
CA LYS A 2 -21.88 51.05 -11.13
C LYS A 2 -22.39 49.98 -12.11
N LYS A 3 -21.76 49.85 -13.28
CA LYS A 3 -22.06 48.74 -14.20
C LYS A 3 -21.67 47.44 -13.49
N MET A 4 -22.62 46.54 -13.25
CA MET A 4 -22.32 45.17 -12.88
C MET A 4 -21.69 44.48 -14.10
N GLN A 5 -20.38 44.23 -14.05
CA GLN A 5 -19.70 43.35 -14.97
C GLN A 5 -19.93 41.92 -14.50
N GLY A 6 -20.95 41.27 -15.06
CA GLY A 6 -21.18 39.83 -14.86
C GLY A 6 -20.30 39.00 -15.79
N PHE A 7 -19.96 37.79 -15.36
CA PHE A 7 -19.31 36.78 -16.20
C PHE A 7 -20.26 36.36 -17.32
N THR A 8 -19.74 36.18 -18.55
CA THR A 8 -20.56 35.72 -19.67
C THR A 8 -20.75 34.20 -19.62
N LEU A 9 -21.87 33.71 -20.14
CA LEU A 9 -22.11 32.27 -20.27
C LEU A 9 -21.07 31.60 -21.16
N ILE A 10 -20.57 32.31 -22.18
CA ILE A 10 -19.55 31.75 -23.09
C ILE A 10 -18.21 31.56 -22.39
N GLU A 11 -17.82 32.49 -21.50
CA GLU A 11 -16.61 32.32 -20.68
C GLU A 11 -16.74 31.12 -19.75
N LEU A 12 -17.88 30.95 -19.11
CA LEU A 12 -18.11 29.81 -18.22
C LEU A 12 -18.08 28.47 -18.99
N MET A 13 -18.66 28.41 -20.18
CA MET A 13 -18.67 27.20 -21.01
C MET A 13 -17.26 26.78 -21.43
N ILE A 14 -16.40 27.73 -21.81
CA ILE A 14 -15.01 27.44 -22.18
C ILE A 14 -14.22 26.94 -20.96
N VAL A 15 -14.41 27.55 -19.79
CA VAL A 15 -13.76 27.11 -18.55
C VAL A 15 -14.16 25.67 -18.20
N ILE A 16 -15.45 25.33 -18.29
CA ILE A 16 -15.93 23.97 -18.02
C ILE A 16 -15.38 22.97 -19.04
N ALA A 17 -15.26 23.35 -20.32
CA ALA A 17 -14.68 22.50 -21.35
C ALA A 17 -13.22 22.14 -21.05
N ILE A 18 -12.40 23.13 -20.68
CA ILE A 18 -11.00 22.91 -20.30
C ILE A 18 -10.90 22.09 -19.00
N LEU A 19 -11.72 22.40 -17.99
CA LEU A 19 -11.78 21.64 -16.75
C LEU A 19 -12.14 20.16 -16.99
N GLY A 20 -13.06 19.88 -17.93
CA GLY A 20 -13.43 18.53 -18.31
C GLY A 20 -12.24 17.73 -18.86
N ILE A 21 -11.43 18.34 -19.71
CA ILE A 21 -10.21 17.70 -20.26
C ILE A 21 -9.20 17.42 -19.13
N LEU A 22 -8.97 18.39 -18.25
CA LEU A 22 -8.05 18.23 -17.13
C LEU A 22 -8.51 17.13 -16.16
N MET A 23 -9.81 17.07 -15.85
CA MET A 23 -10.38 16.07 -14.94
C MET A 23 -10.27 14.65 -15.47
N ALA A 24 -10.39 14.45 -16.80
CA ALA A 24 -10.26 13.14 -17.41
C ALA A 24 -8.88 12.49 -17.14
N ILE A 25 -7.83 13.30 -17.01
CA ILE A 25 -6.47 12.84 -16.69
C ILE A 25 -6.22 12.86 -15.18
N ALA A 26 -6.68 13.91 -14.50
CA ALA A 26 -6.38 14.12 -13.09
C ALA A 26 -7.08 13.11 -12.16
N ILE A 27 -8.33 12.73 -12.45
CA ILE A 27 -9.08 11.83 -11.57
C ILE A 27 -8.45 10.43 -11.52
N PRO A 28 -8.16 9.75 -12.65
CA PRO A 28 -7.50 8.44 -12.61
C PRO A 28 -6.13 8.50 -11.93
N ALA A 29 -5.32 9.53 -12.24
CA ALA A 29 -4.00 9.69 -11.63
C ALA A 29 -4.06 9.88 -10.10
N TYR A 30 -5.05 10.65 -9.61
CA TYR A 30 -5.27 10.84 -8.19
C TYR A 30 -5.77 9.56 -7.50
N GLN A 31 -6.65 8.79 -8.16
CA GLN A 31 -7.11 7.49 -7.66
C GLN A 31 -5.95 6.50 -7.53
N ASP A 32 -5.06 6.42 -8.53
CA ASP A 32 -3.86 5.58 -8.47
C ASP A 32 -2.91 5.99 -7.34
N TYR A 33 -2.76 7.29 -7.11
CA TYR A 33 -1.97 7.80 -5.98
C TYR A 33 -2.56 7.36 -4.63
N LEU A 34 -3.87 7.52 -4.44
CA LEU A 34 -4.55 7.06 -3.23
C LEU A 34 -4.46 5.54 -3.07
N ALA A 35 -4.56 4.78 -4.15
CA ALA A 35 -4.45 3.34 -4.11
C ALA A 35 -3.04 2.89 -3.68
N ARG A 36 -1.98 3.50 -4.22
CA ARG A 36 -0.59 3.27 -3.78
C ARG A 36 -0.37 3.65 -2.31
N ALA A 37 -0.92 4.79 -1.88
CA ALA A 37 -0.80 5.23 -0.50
C ALA A 37 -1.43 4.21 0.47
N LYS A 38 -2.64 3.72 0.17
CA LYS A 38 -3.30 2.67 0.97
C LYS A 38 -2.55 1.33 0.90
N ALA A 39 -2.04 0.96 -0.27
CA ALA A 39 -1.27 -0.28 -0.45
C ALA A 39 0.06 -0.26 0.33
N SER A 40 0.64 0.91 0.59
CA SER A 40 1.86 1.04 1.39
C SER A 40 1.66 0.58 2.84
N GLU A 41 0.43 0.65 3.36
CA GLU A 41 0.10 0.17 4.70
C GLU A 41 0.32 -1.34 4.87
N ALA A 42 0.09 -2.11 3.79
CA ALA A 42 0.41 -3.53 3.78
C ALA A 42 1.92 -3.79 3.91
N MET A 43 2.78 -2.88 3.43
CA MET A 43 4.22 -3.00 3.67
C MET A 43 4.59 -2.70 5.13
N TYR A 44 3.92 -1.74 5.76
CA TYR A 44 4.13 -1.46 7.19
C TYR A 44 3.67 -2.62 8.08
N ALA A 45 2.58 -3.31 7.72
CA ALA A 45 2.11 -4.49 8.43
C ALA A 45 3.11 -5.68 8.40
N ALA A 46 4.12 -5.65 7.52
CA ALA A 46 5.20 -6.64 7.51
C ALA A 46 6.25 -6.41 8.61
N ALA A 47 6.35 -5.20 9.18
CA ALA A 47 7.37 -4.82 10.15
C ALA A 47 7.44 -5.73 11.40
N PRO A 48 6.33 -6.05 12.10
CA PRO A 48 6.39 -6.90 13.29
C PRO A 48 6.86 -8.33 12.98
N VAL A 49 6.52 -8.86 11.80
CA VAL A 49 6.98 -10.18 11.36
C VAL A 49 8.49 -10.15 11.10
N LYS A 50 8.97 -9.12 10.39
CA LYS A 50 10.41 -8.93 10.13
C LYS A 50 11.22 -8.81 11.42
N LEU A 51 10.69 -8.09 12.41
CA LEU A 51 11.33 -7.95 13.72
C LEU A 51 11.44 -9.30 14.44
N GLY A 52 10.36 -10.06 14.52
CA GLY A 52 10.39 -11.39 15.16
C GLY A 52 11.35 -12.37 14.47
N ILE A 53 11.45 -12.31 13.14
CA ILE A 53 12.44 -13.09 12.39
C ILE A 53 13.87 -12.65 12.73
N ALA A 54 14.12 -11.35 12.81
CA ALA A 54 15.43 -10.80 13.13
C ALA A 54 15.88 -11.21 14.55
N GLU A 55 15.01 -11.09 15.55
CA GLU A 55 15.27 -11.48 16.93
C GLU A 55 15.55 -12.98 17.06
N PHE A 56 14.79 -13.81 16.35
CA PHE A 56 15.04 -15.25 16.32
C PHE A 56 16.40 -15.58 15.71
N ARG A 57 16.77 -14.88 14.64
CA ARG A 57 18.08 -15.08 13.98
C ARG A 57 19.24 -14.66 14.87
N LEU A 58 19.09 -13.57 15.62
CA LEU A 58 20.09 -13.12 16.59
C LEU A 58 20.31 -14.15 17.70
N SER A 59 19.23 -14.76 18.20
CA SER A 59 19.30 -15.72 19.30
C SER A 59 19.76 -17.13 18.88
N ASN A 60 19.39 -17.57 17.66
CA ASN A 60 19.57 -18.96 17.24
C ASN A 60 20.58 -19.15 16.10
N ASN A 61 21.17 -18.07 15.60
CA ASN A 61 22.08 -18.05 14.45
C ASN A 61 21.54 -18.77 13.19
N ARG A 62 20.20 -18.84 13.06
CA ARG A 62 19.48 -19.45 11.94
C ARG A 62 18.12 -18.78 11.79
N TYR A 63 17.54 -18.87 10.60
CA TYR A 63 16.15 -18.46 10.37
C TYR A 63 15.16 -19.48 10.97
N PRO A 64 13.97 -19.04 11.40
CA PRO A 64 12.93 -19.95 11.85
C PRO A 64 12.47 -20.84 10.68
N SER A 65 12.39 -22.16 10.90
CA SER A 65 11.82 -23.11 9.94
C SER A 65 10.30 -23.00 9.81
N ALA A 66 9.65 -22.48 10.85
CA ALA A 66 8.24 -22.14 10.86
C ALA A 66 8.05 -20.75 11.47
N LEU A 67 7.53 -19.81 10.69
CA LEU A 67 7.30 -18.43 11.17
C LEU A 67 6.27 -18.33 12.31
N ALA A 68 5.43 -19.34 12.50
CA ALA A 68 4.49 -19.40 13.62
C ALA A 68 5.19 -19.37 15.00
N SER A 69 6.49 -19.65 15.06
CA SER A 69 7.30 -19.55 16.28
C SER A 69 7.69 -18.11 16.65
N VAL A 70 7.60 -17.16 15.72
CA VAL A 70 8.04 -15.77 15.90
C VAL A 70 6.92 -14.75 15.69
N TYR A 71 5.82 -15.15 15.07
CA TYR A 71 4.67 -14.30 14.80
C TYR A 71 3.39 -15.14 14.66
N THR A 72 2.25 -14.59 15.08
CA THR A 72 0.94 -15.22 14.89
C THR A 72 0.25 -14.60 13.70
N ALA A 73 -0.11 -15.41 12.70
CA ALA A 73 -0.86 -14.95 11.53
C ALA A 73 -2.12 -14.19 11.97
N THR A 74 -2.32 -12.99 11.42
CA THR A 74 -3.44 -12.15 11.83
C THR A 74 -4.22 -11.64 10.62
N ALA A 75 -5.54 -11.60 10.75
CA ALA A 75 -6.44 -11.04 9.76
C ALA A 75 -6.93 -9.65 10.19
N GLY A 76 -7.33 -8.83 9.22
CA GLY A 76 -7.98 -7.55 9.43
C GLY A 76 -7.17 -6.54 10.25
N GLN A 77 -5.84 -6.55 10.11
CA GLN A 77 -4.94 -5.64 10.83
C GLN A 77 -5.32 -4.18 10.69
N SER A 78 -5.91 -3.80 9.55
CA SER A 78 -6.46 -2.48 9.35
C SER A 78 -7.55 -2.45 8.30
N LYS A 79 -8.06 -1.26 7.99
CA LYS A 79 -9.00 -1.04 6.89
C LYS A 79 -8.42 -1.49 5.54
N TYR A 80 -7.10 -1.37 5.36
CA TYR A 80 -6.42 -1.62 4.09
C TYR A 80 -5.54 -2.87 4.06
N VAL A 81 -5.39 -3.57 5.20
CA VAL A 81 -4.68 -4.85 5.28
C VAL A 81 -5.67 -5.97 5.59
N SER A 82 -5.76 -6.93 4.68
CA SER A 82 -6.65 -8.08 4.78
C SER A 82 -6.08 -9.14 5.70
N THR A 83 -4.85 -9.57 5.45
CA THR A 83 -4.21 -10.68 6.17
C THR A 83 -2.70 -10.55 6.14
N VAL A 84 -2.07 -11.00 7.23
CA VAL A 84 -0.66 -11.37 7.30
C VAL A 84 -0.63 -12.88 7.47
N ALA A 85 -0.39 -13.60 6.37
CA ALA A 85 -0.40 -15.05 6.34
C ALA A 85 1.04 -15.59 6.33
N LEU A 86 1.25 -16.68 7.06
CA LEU A 86 2.55 -17.34 7.16
C LEU A 86 2.57 -18.54 6.22
N SER A 87 3.67 -18.74 5.50
CA SER A 87 3.88 -19.82 4.53
C SER A 87 5.29 -20.38 4.68
N GLY A 88 5.43 -21.42 5.50
CA GLY A 88 6.72 -22.05 5.79
C GLY A 88 7.72 -21.06 6.39
N ASN A 89 8.79 -20.77 5.64
CA ASN A 89 9.81 -19.79 6.01
C ASN A 89 9.48 -18.36 5.56
N GLY A 90 8.51 -18.14 4.68
CA GLY A 90 8.09 -16.83 4.17
C GLY A 90 6.70 -16.43 4.65
N PHE A 91 6.32 -15.17 4.43
CA PHE A 91 4.99 -14.67 4.77
C PHE A 91 4.47 -13.75 3.67
N THR A 92 3.16 -13.65 3.59
CA THR A 92 2.47 -12.77 2.64
C THR A 92 1.63 -11.75 3.38
N VAL A 93 1.63 -10.51 2.90
CA VAL A 93 0.71 -9.47 3.36
C VAL A 93 -0.20 -9.07 2.21
N SER A 94 -1.50 -9.30 2.37
CA SER A 94 -2.51 -8.96 1.36
C SER A 94 -3.19 -7.64 1.72
N ALA A 95 -3.19 -6.70 0.78
CA ALA A 95 -3.97 -5.47 0.90
C ALA A 95 -5.45 -5.73 0.60
N ARG A 96 -6.32 -4.79 0.99
CA ARG A 96 -7.74 -4.74 0.63
C ARG A 96 -8.20 -3.29 0.55
N ASN A 97 -9.31 -3.03 -0.13
CA ASN A 97 -9.97 -1.73 -0.20
C ASN A 97 -9.02 -0.59 -0.64
N THR A 98 -7.99 -0.90 -1.42
CA THR A 98 -7.02 0.12 -1.90
C THR A 98 -7.67 0.97 -2.99
N GLY A 99 -8.60 0.38 -3.76
CA GLY A 99 -9.17 1.00 -4.95
C GLY A 99 -8.45 0.60 -6.23
N CYS A 100 -7.49 -0.33 -6.15
CA CYS A 100 -6.94 -1.02 -7.32
C CYS A 100 -7.98 -1.98 -7.93
N ALA A 101 -7.92 -2.20 -9.25
CA ALA A 101 -8.70 -3.23 -9.93
C ALA A 101 -8.36 -4.65 -9.42
N THR A 102 -7.13 -4.86 -8.97
CA THR A 102 -6.68 -6.09 -8.32
C THR A 102 -5.86 -5.71 -7.09
N GLU A 103 -6.24 -6.25 -5.94
CA GLU A 103 -5.58 -5.92 -4.67
C GLU A 103 -4.17 -6.52 -4.61
N PRO A 104 -3.15 -5.73 -4.24
CA PRO A 104 -1.78 -6.21 -4.19
C PRO A 104 -1.55 -7.17 -3.01
N THR A 105 -0.74 -8.19 -3.24
CA THR A 105 -0.20 -9.07 -2.19
C THR A 105 1.31 -9.06 -2.25
N TYR A 106 1.95 -8.75 -1.13
CA TYR A 106 3.39 -8.71 -0.97
C TYR A 106 3.89 -10.01 -0.35
N THR A 107 4.88 -10.64 -0.97
CA THR A 107 5.48 -11.89 -0.47
C THR A 107 6.89 -11.60 0.02
N PHE A 108 7.17 -12.01 1.25
CA PHE A 108 8.47 -11.87 1.89
C PHE A 108 9.03 -13.25 2.18
N THR A 109 10.24 -13.50 1.71
CA THR A 109 10.99 -14.72 2.04
C THR A 109 12.30 -14.31 2.70
N PRO A 110 12.56 -14.70 3.96
CA PRO A 110 13.84 -14.46 4.59
C PRO A 110 14.90 -15.23 3.81
N SER A 111 15.79 -14.50 3.15
CA SER A 111 17.01 -15.05 2.59
C SER A 111 18.18 -14.62 3.47
N ALA A 112 19.15 -15.53 3.64
CA ALA A 112 20.45 -15.10 4.10
C ALA A 112 21.04 -14.24 2.98
N ALA A 113 20.94 -12.93 3.09
CA ALA A 113 21.75 -12.05 2.25
C ALA A 113 23.22 -12.46 2.49
N ALA A 114 23.89 -12.93 1.44
CA ALA A 114 25.34 -13.02 1.42
C ALA A 114 25.84 -11.56 1.51
N THR A 115 26.05 -11.09 2.73
CA THR A 115 26.58 -9.77 3.07
C THR A 115 25.69 -8.60 2.63
N GLY A 116 24.96 -8.03 3.59
CA GLY A 116 24.37 -6.68 3.46
C GLY A 116 22.85 -6.65 3.38
N ASN A 117 22.24 -6.11 4.45
CA ASN A 117 20.89 -5.56 4.57
C ASN A 117 19.71 -6.44 4.13
N VAL A 118 19.01 -6.96 5.15
CA VAL A 118 17.60 -7.30 5.06
C VAL A 118 16.79 -6.01 4.99
N ALA A 119 16.30 -5.66 3.79
CA ALA A 119 15.25 -4.68 3.56
C ALA A 119 13.92 -5.41 3.32
#